data_AF-A0A925LI53-F1
#
_entry.id   AF-A0A925LI53-F1
#
_cell.length_a   1.000
_cell.length_b   1.000
_cell.length_c   1.000
_cell.angle_alpha   90.00
_cell.angle_beta   90.00
_cell.angle_gamma   90.00
#
_symmetry.space_group_name_H-M   'P 1'
#
loop_
_entity.id
_entity.type
_entity.pdbx_description
1 polymer ?
#
loop_
_entity_poly.entity_id
_entity_poly.type
_entity_poly.pdbx_seq_one_letter_code
_entity_poly.pdbx_strand_id
1 'polypeptide(L)'
;RAVIEEMGGKIDSWDPVAKCATLSYNGNIIKLWINKDKAEVNGVLKEIDPGKGVVPELVNNRTLLPIRFILKELGLPELQWDGNLQTITLQY
;
A
#
# COMPACT_ATOMS: atom_id res chain seq x y z
N ARG A 1 6.87 -8.15 -2.76
CA ARG A 1 7.15 -8.51 -1.36
C ARG A 1 8.25 -7.64 -0.79
N ALA A 2 9.40 -7.47 -1.46
CA ALA A 2 10.55 -6.70 -0.99
C ALA A 2 10.27 -5.32 -0.34
N VAL A 3 9.51 -4.41 -0.97
CA VAL A 3 9.54 -3.01 -0.49
C VAL A 3 8.90 -2.77 0.89
N ILE A 4 7.83 -3.48 1.25
CA ILE A 4 7.14 -3.26 2.54
C ILE A 4 7.86 -3.94 3.71
N GLU A 5 8.41 -5.14 3.48
CA GLU A 5 9.14 -5.90 4.51
C GLU A 5 10.46 -5.21 4.87
N GLU A 6 11.16 -4.62 3.88
CA GLU A 6 12.38 -3.84 4.09
C GLU A 6 12.15 -2.53 4.86
N MET A 7 10.92 -2.00 4.84
CA MET A 7 10.54 -0.79 5.57
C MET A 7 10.05 -1.05 7.00
N GLY A 8 10.18 -2.29 7.49
CA GLY A 8 9.70 -2.70 8.82
C GLY A 8 8.18 -2.88 8.90
N GLY A 9 7.46 -2.71 7.79
CA GLY A 9 6.03 -3.02 7.67
C GLY A 9 5.83 -4.53 7.54
N LYS A 10 4.84 -5.08 8.23
CA LYS A 10 4.46 -6.48 8.07
C LYS A 10 3.27 -6.60 7.12
N ILE A 11 3.42 -7.48 6.13
CA ILE A 11 2.25 -8.01 5.40
C ILE A 11 1.68 -9.11 6.30
N ASP A 12 0.70 -8.77 7.12
CA ASP A 12 0.15 -9.70 8.11
C ASP A 12 -0.62 -10.85 7.46
N SER A 13 -1.32 -10.58 6.35
CA SER A 13 -2.09 -11.62 5.65
C SER A 13 -2.47 -11.21 4.23
N TRP A 14 -2.41 -12.19 3.33
CA TRP A 14 -3.07 -12.13 2.02
C TRP A 14 -4.23 -13.12 2.03
N ASP A 15 -5.45 -12.62 1.85
CA ASP A 15 -6.64 -13.45 1.67
C ASP A 15 -6.88 -13.66 0.17
N PRO A 16 -6.67 -14.87 -0.38
CA PRO A 16 -6.87 -15.15 -1.79
C PRO A 16 -8.35 -15.20 -2.21
N VAL A 17 -9.26 -15.48 -1.27
CA VAL A 17 -10.71 -15.56 -1.53
C VAL A 17 -11.30 -14.16 -1.61
N ALA A 18 -11.01 -13.34 -0.60
CA ALA A 18 -11.44 -11.94 -0.58
C ALA A 18 -10.58 -11.05 -1.50
N LYS A 19 -9.47 -11.57 -2.04
CA LYS A 19 -8.44 -10.82 -2.79
C LYS A 19 -8.02 -9.56 -2.02
N CYS A 20 -7.71 -9.75 -0.75
CA CYS A 20 -7.45 -8.68 0.21
C CYS A 20 -6.03 -8.77 0.75
N ALA A 21 -5.28 -7.67 0.64
CA ALA A 21 -4.01 -7.47 1.31
C ALA A 21 -4.23 -6.70 2.60
N THR A 22 -3.81 -7.26 3.74
CA THR A 22 -3.79 -6.56 5.01
C THR A 22 -2.35 -6.21 5.38
N LEU A 23 -2.10 -4.94 5.67
CA LEU A 23 -0.81 -4.42 6.10
C LEU A 23 -0.97 -3.79 7.48
N SER A 24 0.01 -4.00 8.35
CA SER A 24 0.09 -3.25 9.59
C SER A 24 1.48 -2.69 9.86
N TYR A 25 1.49 -1.51 10.49
CA TYR A 25 2.70 -0.87 10.97
C TYR A 25 2.35 0.09 12.13
N ASN A 26 3.10 -0.01 13.23
CA ASN A 26 2.96 0.85 14.41
C ASN A 26 1.50 1.03 14.92
N GLY A 27 0.69 -0.04 14.86
CA GLY A 27 -0.72 -0.03 15.27
C GLY A 27 -1.72 0.45 14.21
N ASN A 28 -1.25 0.98 13.07
CA ASN A 28 -2.09 1.28 11.92
C ASN A 28 -2.32 0.01 11.09
N ILE A 29 -3.56 -0.18 10.62
CA ILE A 29 -3.96 -1.30 9.77
C ILE A 29 -4.57 -0.75 8.49
N ILE A 30 -4.10 -1.28 7.35
CA ILE A 30 -4.64 -0.97 6.03
C ILE A 30 -5.10 -2.26 5.37
N LYS A 31 -6.33 -2.27 4.85
CA LYS A 31 -6.85 -3.35 4.00
C LYS A 31 -7.10 -2.81 2.59
N LEU A 32 -6.57 -3.55 1.61
CA LEU A 32 -6.64 -3.21 0.20
C LEU A 32 -7.20 -4.41 -0.57
N TRP A 33 -8.25 -4.17 -1.36
CA TRP A 33 -8.88 -5.21 -2.19
C TRP A 33 -8.50 -5.04 -3.65
N ILE A 34 -8.25 -6.15 -4.35
CA ILE A 34 -7.98 -6.13 -5.80
C ILE A 34 -9.17 -5.52 -6.55
N ASN A 35 -8.86 -4.66 -7.52
CA ASN A 35 -9.83 -3.95 -8.36
C ASN A 35 -10.81 -3.06 -7.58
N LYS A 36 -10.43 -2.60 -6.38
CA LYS A 36 -11.17 -1.62 -5.61
C LYS A 36 -10.35 -0.36 -5.46
N ASP A 37 -10.99 0.78 -5.66
CA ASP A 37 -10.44 2.13 -5.53
C ASP A 37 -10.48 2.66 -4.08
N LYS A 38 -11.10 1.88 -3.18
CA LYS A 38 -11.21 2.17 -1.76
C LYS A 38 -10.44 1.14 -0.94
N ALA A 39 -9.76 1.65 0.07
CA ALA A 39 -9.06 0.91 1.10
C ALA A 39 -9.70 1.19 2.46
N GLU A 40 -9.55 0.28 3.41
CA GLU A 40 -9.93 0.51 4.80
C GLU A 40 -8.67 0.83 5.59
N VAL A 41 -8.64 2.01 6.20
CA VAL A 41 -7.56 2.46 7.09
C VAL A 41 -8.11 2.57 8.49
N ASN A 42 -7.62 1.76 9.42
CA ASN A 42 -8.07 1.73 10.82
C ASN A 42 -9.60 1.64 10.96
N GLY A 43 -10.26 0.83 10.11
CA GLY A 43 -11.71 0.67 10.10
C GLY A 43 -12.49 1.71 9.30
N VAL A 44 -11.84 2.72 8.73
CA VAL A 44 -12.49 3.77 7.92
C VAL A 44 -12.19 3.56 6.44
N LEU A 45 -13.25 3.53 5.61
CA LEU A 45 -13.09 3.49 4.16
C LEU A 45 -12.57 4.82 3.61
N LYS A 46 -11.48 4.77 2.85
CA LYS A 46 -10.86 5.90 2.16
C LYS A 46 -10.58 5.53 0.71
N GLU A 47 -10.68 6.50 -0.19
CA GLU A 47 -10.18 6.34 -1.56
C GLU A 47 -8.65 6.29 -1.56
N ILE A 48 -8.09 5.42 -2.40
CA ILE A 48 -6.65 5.19 -2.52
C ILE A 48 -5.94 6.41 -3.13
N ASP A 49 -6.50 6.95 -4.21
CA ASP A 49 -6.06 8.21 -4.83
C ASP A 49 -7.32 8.95 -5.28
N PRO A 50 -7.78 9.95 -4.50
CA PRO A 50 -9.06 10.62 -4.73
C PRO A 50 -9.21 11.13 -6.16
N GLY A 51 -10.26 10.66 -6.84
CA GLY A 51 -10.58 11.06 -8.22
C GLY A 51 -9.67 10.49 -9.32
N LYS A 52 -8.72 9.60 -9.01
CA LYS A 52 -7.85 8.96 -10.01
C LYS A 52 -8.17 7.50 -10.30
N GLY A 53 -9.04 6.87 -9.50
CA GLY A 53 -9.44 5.48 -9.72
C GLY A 53 -8.29 4.48 -9.61
N VAL A 54 -7.27 4.78 -8.80
CA VAL A 54 -6.13 3.87 -8.59
C VAL A 54 -6.61 2.65 -7.81
N VAL A 55 -6.34 1.45 -8.34
CA VAL A 55 -6.73 0.18 -7.73
C VAL A 55 -5.53 -0.74 -7.55
N PRO A 56 -5.54 -1.64 -6.54
CA PRO A 56 -4.63 -2.77 -6.49
C PRO A 56 -4.90 -3.73 -7.64
N GLU A 57 -3.85 -4.24 -8.25
CA GLU A 57 -3.95 -5.14 -9.40
C GLU A 57 -3.18 -6.44 -9.17
N LEU A 58 -3.61 -7.51 -9.83
CA LEU A 58 -2.88 -8.78 -9.86
C LEU A 58 -2.25 -8.94 -11.24
N VAL A 59 -0.93 -8.79 -11.33
CA VAL A 59 -0.17 -8.86 -12.58
C VAL A 59 0.92 -9.90 -12.44
N ASN A 60 0.99 -10.86 -13.38
CA ASN A 60 2.01 -11.93 -13.37
C ASN A 60 2.11 -12.65 -12.01
N ASN A 61 0.95 -12.97 -11.42
CA ASN A 61 0.86 -13.61 -10.10
C ASN A 61 1.47 -12.78 -8.95
N ARG A 62 1.64 -11.47 -9.13
CA ARG A 62 2.09 -10.51 -8.13
C ARG A 62 1.01 -9.47 -7.89
N THR A 63 0.77 -9.17 -6.63
CA THR A 63 -0.11 -8.07 -6.23
C THR A 63 0.67 -6.75 -6.34
N LEU A 64 0.22 -5.87 -7.22
CA LEU A 64 0.66 -4.49 -7.32
C LEU A 64 -0.21 -3.65 -6.38
N LEU A 65 0.44 -2.97 -5.45
CA LEU A 65 -0.21 -2.15 -4.44
C LEU A 65 0.25 -0.69 -4.57
N PRO A 66 -0.64 0.27 -4.32
CA PRO A 66 -0.34 1.70 -4.39
C PRO A 66 0.57 2.11 -3.23
N ILE A 67 1.87 2.03 -3.43
CA ILE A 67 2.87 2.21 -2.38
C ILE A 67 2.77 3.58 -1.68
N ARG A 68 2.52 4.65 -2.45
CA ARG A 68 2.39 6.01 -1.89
C ARG A 68 1.25 6.13 -0.88
N PHE A 69 0.10 5.54 -1.22
CA PHE A 69 -1.06 5.52 -0.34
C PHE A 69 -0.75 4.76 0.95
N ILE A 70 -0.18 3.55 0.82
CA ILE A 70 0.20 2.71 1.95
C ILE A 70 1.14 3.47 2.88
N LEU A 71 2.22 4.04 2.35
CA LEU A 71 3.25 4.69 3.17
C LEU A 71 2.72 5.93 3.89
N LYS A 72 1.90 6.73 3.21
CA LYS A 72 1.22 7.88 3.81
C LYS A 72 0.32 7.46 4.99
N GLU A 73 -0.53 6.46 4.78
CA GLU A 73 -1.51 6.03 5.79
C GLU A 73 -0.87 5.22 6.92
N LEU A 74 0.27 4.55 6.68
CA LEU A 74 1.07 3.91 7.74
C LEU A 74 1.91 4.91 8.55
N GLY A 75 1.95 6.19 8.16
CA GLY A 75 2.72 7.23 8.85
C GLY A 75 4.23 7.08 8.68
N LEU A 76 4.67 6.47 7.58
CA LEU A 76 6.08 6.35 7.23
C LEU A 76 6.60 7.69 6.64
N PRO A 77 7.91 8.00 6.79
CA PRO A 77 8.47 9.28 6.39
C PRO A 77 8.21 9.61 4.92
N GLU A 78 8.18 10.91 4.62
CA GLU A 78 7.86 11.42 3.29
C GLU A 78 8.84 10.86 2.25
N LEU A 79 8.29 10.23 1.22
CA LEU A 79 9.07 9.67 0.13
C LEU A 79 9.42 10.78 -0.85
N GLN A 80 10.70 10.96 -1.10
CA GLN A 80 11.15 11.70 -2.27
C GLN A 80 11.20 10.72 -3.45
N TRP A 81 10.34 10.96 -4.44
CA TRP A 81 10.39 10.22 -5.70
C TRP A 81 11.26 10.97 -6.70
N ASP A 82 12.35 10.35 -7.11
CA ASP A 82 13.13 10.79 -8.26
C ASP A 82 12.60 10.08 -9.52
N GLY A 83 11.84 10.83 -10.33
CA GLY A 83 11.25 10.31 -11.57
C GLY A 83 12.25 10.03 -12.68
N ASN A 84 13.46 10.61 -12.63
CA ASN A 84 14.51 10.37 -13.63
C ASN A 84 15.25 9.07 -13.35
N LEU A 85 15.53 8.80 -12.07
CA LEU A 85 16.22 7.59 -11.61
C LEU A 85 15.27 6.45 -11.25
N GLN A 86 13.96 6.68 -11.32
CA GLN A 86 12.93 5.77 -10.84
C GLN A 86 13.22 5.27 -9.42
N THR A 87 13.76 6.17 -8.59
CA THR A 87 14.30 5.85 -7.26
C THR A 87 13.42 6.49 -6.19
N ILE A 88 13.11 5.72 -5.15
CA ILE A 88 12.46 6.22 -3.94
C ILE A 88 13.56 6.48 -2.90
N THR A 89 13.70 7.74 -2.47
CA THR A 89 14.59 8.11 -1.39
C THR A 89 13.78 8.33 -0.12
N LEU A 90 14.18 7.62 0.94
CA LEU A 90 13.67 7.81 2.29
C LEU A 90 14.53 8.87 3.00
N GLN A 91 13.92 9.96 3.45
CA GLN A 91 14.58 10.89 4.37
C GLN A 91 14.26 10.46 5.81
N TYR A 92 15.30 10.14 6.58
CA TYR A 92 15.25 9.85 8.02
C TYR A 92 15.87 11.02 8.79
#